data_AF-A0A355FWH5-F1
#
_entry.id   AF-A0A355FWH5-F1
#
_cell.length_a   1.000
_cell.length_b   1.000
_cell.length_c   1.000
_cell.angle_alpha   90.00
_cell.angle_beta   90.00
_cell.angle_gamma   90.00
#
_symmetry.space_group_name_H-M   'P 1'
#
loop_
_entity.id
_entity.type
_entity.pdbx_description
1 polymer ?
#
loop_
_entity_poly.entity_id
_entity_poly.type
_entity_poly.pdbx_seq_one_letter_code
_entity_poly.pdbx_strand_id
1 'polypeptide(L)'
;MAKKVIRGAKETKVSDYSAKEIQVLEGLDPVRKRPGMYIGSTGPQGLHHLIWEVVDNSFDEAMAGHANTIIVTLLPGNRVSVEDNGRGIP
;
A
#
# COMPACT_ATOMS: atom_id res chain seq x y z
N MET A 1 -66.01 -7.41 -21.79
CA MET A 1 -65.29 -7.05 -20.55
C MET A 1 -63.81 -7.41 -20.70
N ALA A 2 -63.00 -6.52 -21.28
CA ALA A 2 -61.58 -6.77 -21.53
C ALA A 2 -60.74 -6.30 -20.32
N LYS A 3 -60.06 -7.23 -19.64
CA LYS A 3 -59.09 -6.92 -18.57
C LYS A 3 -57.83 -6.32 -19.19
N LYS A 4 -57.62 -5.02 -19.01
CA LYS A 4 -56.37 -4.31 -19.35
C LYS A 4 -55.31 -4.68 -18.32
N VAL A 5 -54.36 -5.52 -18.70
CA VAL A 5 -53.18 -5.85 -17.89
C VAL A 5 -52.24 -4.64 -17.91
N ILE A 6 -52.12 -3.95 -16.79
CA ILE A 6 -51.21 -2.82 -16.62
C ILE A 6 -49.82 -3.41 -16.33
N ARG A 7 -48.96 -3.42 -17.34
CA ARG A 7 -47.56 -3.85 -17.23
C ARG A 7 -46.82 -2.82 -16.36
N GLY A 8 -46.41 -3.23 -15.15
CA GLY A 8 -45.67 -2.38 -14.22
C GLY A 8 -44.40 -1.85 -14.87
N ALA A 9 -44.27 -0.52 -14.91
CA ALA A 9 -43.03 0.13 -15.31
C ALA A 9 -41.96 -0.18 -14.26
N LYS A 10 -40.86 -0.78 -14.70
CA LYS A 10 -39.69 -1.02 -13.86
C LYS A 10 -39.00 0.34 -13.66
N GLU A 11 -39.10 0.89 -12.46
CA GLU A 11 -38.38 2.12 -12.09
C GLU A 11 -36.88 1.91 -12.32
N THR A 12 -36.33 2.65 -13.29
CA THR A 12 -34.90 2.84 -13.45
C THR A 12 -34.44 3.73 -12.30
N LYS A 13 -33.88 3.12 -11.25
CA LYS A 13 -33.13 3.87 -10.23
C LYS A 13 -32.04 4.65 -10.95
N VAL A 14 -32.16 5.96 -10.98
CA VAL A 14 -31.08 6.85 -11.40
C VAL A 14 -29.93 6.57 -10.43
N SER A 15 -28.80 6.13 -10.97
CA SER A 15 -27.58 5.92 -10.19
C SER A 15 -27.18 7.24 -9.55
N ASP A 16 -27.16 7.31 -8.21
CA ASP A 16 -26.77 8.49 -7.41
C ASP A 16 -25.27 8.85 -7.53
N TYR A 17 -24.62 8.40 -8.60
CA TYR A 17 -23.24 8.72 -8.92
C TYR A 17 -23.08 10.23 -9.14
N SER A 18 -22.52 10.87 -8.12
CA SER A 18 -22.27 12.30 -8.08
C SER A 18 -20.82 12.56 -7.68
N ALA A 19 -20.34 13.80 -7.83
CA ALA A 19 -18.97 14.17 -7.47
C ALA A 19 -18.60 13.84 -6.02
N LYS A 20 -19.59 13.72 -5.12
CA LYS A 20 -19.39 13.34 -3.71
C LYS A 20 -18.91 11.90 -3.52
N GLU A 21 -19.10 11.03 -4.53
CA GLU A 21 -18.65 9.63 -4.48
C GLU A 21 -17.20 9.46 -4.94
N ILE A 22 -16.58 10.51 -5.47
CA ILE A 22 -15.16 10.50 -5.83
C ILE A 22 -14.34 10.83 -4.58
N GLN A 23 -13.55 9.86 -4.12
CA GLN A 23 -12.66 10.03 -2.97
C GLN A 23 -11.22 10.25 -3.44
N VAL A 24 -10.61 11.33 -2.97
CA VAL A 24 -9.16 11.53 -3.04
C VAL A 24 -8.55 10.97 -1.75
N LEU A 25 -7.52 10.13 -1.89
CA LEU A 25 -6.76 9.59 -0.78
C LEU A 25 -5.43 10.34 -0.70
N GLU A 26 -5.11 10.91 0.47
CA GLU A 26 -3.94 11.75 0.67
C GLU A 26 -2.86 11.05 1.50
N GLY A 27 -1.61 11.50 1.38
CA GLY A 27 -0.48 10.96 2.12
C GLY A 27 -0.29 9.46 1.92
N LEU A 28 -0.32 8.69 3.01
CA LEU A 28 -0.11 7.23 3.01
C LEU A 28 -1.41 6.42 2.95
N ASP A 29 -2.57 7.07 2.85
CA ASP A 29 -3.86 6.38 2.78
C ASP A 29 -3.99 5.47 1.54
N PRO A 30 -3.52 5.86 0.34
CA PRO A 30 -3.53 4.96 -0.82
C PRO A 30 -2.71 3.68 -0.58
N VAL A 31 -1.55 3.80 0.07
CA VAL A 31 -0.65 2.69 0.39
C VAL A 31 -1.32 1.71 1.34
N ARG A 32 -1.95 2.23 2.40
CA ARG A 32 -2.68 1.42 3.38
C ARG A 32 -3.92 0.76 2.78
N LYS A 33 -4.64 1.46 1.89
CA LYS A 33 -5.85 0.94 1.26
C LYS A 33 -5.57 -0.12 0.21
N ARG A 34 -4.45 0.01 -0.52
CA ARG A 34 -4.07 -0.89 -1.62
C ARG A 34 -2.60 -1.33 -1.52
N PRO A 35 -2.21 -2.04 -0.45
CA PRO A 35 -0.80 -2.37 -0.18
C PRO A 35 -0.16 -3.23 -1.28
N GLY A 36 -0.92 -4.10 -1.94
CA GLY A 36 -0.40 -4.94 -3.02
C GLY A 36 0.19 -4.16 -4.20
N MET A 37 -0.24 -2.91 -4.42
CA MET A 37 0.33 -2.04 -5.45
C MET A 37 1.75 -1.57 -5.10
N TYR A 38 2.10 -1.52 -3.81
CA TYR A 38 3.35 -0.95 -3.30
C TYR A 38 4.33 -2.03 -2.83
N ILE A 39 3.84 -3.07 -2.16
CA ILE A 39 4.67 -4.15 -1.57
C ILE A 39 4.39 -5.52 -2.21
N GLY A 40 3.68 -5.54 -3.35
CA GLY A 40 3.34 -6.74 -4.12
C GLY A 40 2.23 -7.61 -3.50
N SER A 41 2.40 -8.01 -2.23
CA SER A 41 1.42 -8.83 -1.50
C SER A 41 1.39 -8.48 -0.01
N THR A 42 0.38 -8.93 0.72
CA THR A 42 0.37 -8.88 2.20
C THR A 42 0.71 -10.25 2.82
N GLY A 43 1.26 -11.16 2.01
CA GLY A 43 1.75 -12.46 2.45
C GLY A 43 3.22 -12.41 2.88
N PRO A 44 3.87 -13.57 3.09
CA PRO A 44 5.25 -13.64 3.52
C PRO A 44 6.23 -12.89 2.60
N GLN A 45 6.00 -12.89 1.29
CA GLN A 45 6.85 -12.18 0.33
C GLN A 45 6.82 -10.67 0.56
N GLY A 46 5.62 -10.07 0.65
CA GLY A 46 5.50 -8.63 0.91
C GLY A 46 5.93 -8.25 2.33
N LEU A 47 5.80 -9.14 3.30
CA LEU A 47 6.35 -8.92 4.64
C LEU A 47 7.88 -8.78 4.61
N HIS A 48 8.59 -9.66 3.90
CA HIS A 48 10.04 -9.54 3.74
C HIS A 48 10.42 -8.35 2.84
N HIS A 49 9.56 -8.00 1.88
CA HIS A 49 9.74 -6.80 1.05
C HIS A 49 9.87 -5.52 1.89
N LEU A 50 9.14 -5.41 3.00
CA LEU A 50 9.32 -4.29 3.93
C LEU A 50 10.74 -4.19 4.50
N ILE A 51 11.42 -5.32 4.68
CA ILE A 51 12.82 -5.36 5.16
C ILE A 51 13.76 -4.98 4.01
N TRP A 52 13.51 -5.50 2.80
CA TRP A 52 14.30 -5.18 1.61
C TRP A 52 14.33 -3.68 1.33
N GLU A 53 13.18 -3.00 1.38
CA GLU A 53 13.12 -1.54 1.15
C GLU A 53 14.01 -0.73 2.10
N VAL A 54 14.19 -1.19 3.35
CA VAL A 54 15.09 -0.52 4.29
C VAL A 54 16.55 -0.89 4.02
N VAL A 55 16.83 -2.17 3.76
CA VAL A 55 18.19 -2.65 3.43
C VAL A 55 18.70 -2.04 2.14
N ASP A 56 17.85 -1.85 1.13
CA ASP A 56 18.22 -1.29 -0.17
C ASP A 56 18.64 0.17 -0.03
N ASN A 57 17.96 0.97 0.81
CA ASN A 57 18.41 2.33 1.14
C ASN A 57 19.80 2.34 1.81
N SER A 58 20.08 1.38 2.71
CA SER A 58 21.41 1.23 3.31
C SER A 58 22.45 0.77 2.28
N PHE A 59 22.05 -0.09 1.34
CA PHE A 59 22.91 -0.55 0.25
C PHE A 59 23.24 0.56 -0.74
N ASP A 60 22.32 1.50 -0.99
CA ASP A 60 22.59 2.70 -1.79
C ASP A 60 23.70 3.57 -1.17
N GLU A 61 23.73 3.73 0.15
CA GLU A 61 24.83 4.41 0.85
C GLU A 61 26.17 3.64 0.69
N ALA A 62 26.13 2.31 0.69
CA ALA A 62 27.31 1.48 0.47
C ALA A 62 27.80 1.58 -0.99
N MET A 63 26.88 1.58 -1.97
CA MET A 63 27.19 1.79 -3.39
C MET A 63 27.80 3.18 -3.65
N ALA A 64 27.36 4.19 -2.91
CA ALA A 64 27.92 5.54 -2.95
C ALA A 64 29.28 5.66 -2.21
N GLY A 65 29.75 4.60 -1.55
CA GLY A 65 31.01 4.57 -0.81
C GLY A 65 30.95 5.26 0.56
N HIS A 66 29.74 5.47 1.09
CA HIS A 66 29.51 6.14 2.38
C HIS A 66 29.24 5.18 3.54
N ALA A 67 28.68 4.00 3.26
CA ALA A 67 28.55 2.93 4.22
C ALA A 67 29.46 1.75 3.87
N ASN A 68 29.88 0.99 4.89
CA ASN A 68 30.61 -0.27 4.70
C ASN A 68 30.09 -1.41 5.58
N THR A 69 29.19 -1.11 6.52
CA THR A 69 28.60 -2.07 7.44
C THR A 69 27.10 -1.84 7.45
N ILE A 70 26.34 -2.92 7.24
CA ILE A 70 24.89 -2.95 7.35
C ILE A 70 24.53 -4.12 8.27
N ILE A 71 23.76 -3.87 9.32
CA ILE A 71 23.40 -4.84 10.34
C ILE A 71 21.88 -5.03 10.33
N VAL A 72 21.42 -6.25 10.06
CA VAL A 72 20.02 -6.64 10.16
C VAL A 72 19.81 -7.48 11.42
N THR A 73 18.95 -7.02 12.32
CA THR A 73 18.66 -7.70 13.59
C THR A 73 17.20 -8.08 13.68
N LEU A 74 16.92 -9.37 13.91
CA LEU A 74 15.59 -9.86 14.26
C LEU A 74 15.37 -9.70 15.76
N LEU A 75 14.46 -8.80 16.13
CA LEU A 75 14.18 -8.43 17.51
C LEU A 75 12.96 -9.20 18.05
N PRO A 76 12.85 -9.39 19.38
CA PRO A 76 11.66 -9.91 20.00
C PRO A 76 10.40 -9.07 19.67
N GLY A 77 9.27 -9.77 19.53
CA GLY A 77 7.98 -9.15 19.26
C GLY A 77 7.71 -8.85 17.78
N ASN A 78 8.22 -9.69 16.86
CA ASN A 78 8.05 -9.55 15.41
C ASN A 78 8.55 -8.19 14.88
N ARG A 79 9.71 -7.76 15.37
CA ARG A 79 10.37 -6.52 14.94
C ARG A 79 11.68 -6.83 14.25
N VAL A 80 12.04 -5.96 13.31
CA VAL A 80 13.32 -6.03 12.60
C VAL A 80 13.95 -4.64 12.66
N SER A 81 15.25 -4.60 12.92
CA SER A 81 16.07 -3.39 12.86
C SER A 81 17.07 -3.52 11.72
N VAL A 82 17.26 -2.44 10.97
CA VAL A 82 18.33 -2.30 9.98
C VAL A 82 19.14 -1.07 10.39
N GLU A 83 20.43 -1.25 10.55
CA GLU A 83 21.38 -0.18 10.91
C GLU A 83 22.49 -0.13 9.86
N ASP A 84 22.86 1.07 9.43
CA ASP A 84 24.03 1.30 8.59
C ASP A 84 24.88 2.44 9.17
N ASN A 85 26.11 2.54 8.68
CA ASN A 85 27.05 3.61 9.02
C ASN A 85 27.23 4.63 7.90
N GLY A 86 26.20 4.84 7.07
CA GLY A 86 26.19 5.83 6.00
C GLY A 86 26.05 7.26 6.53
N ARG A 87 25.67 8.18 5.64
CA ARG A 87 25.54 9.61 5.99
C ARG A 87 24.36 9.92 6.90
N GLY A 88 23.38 9.01 6.95
CA GLY A 88 22.10 9.23 7.62
C GLY A 88 21.10 10.01 6.77
N ILE A 89 19.82 9.86 7.12
CA ILE A 89 18.71 10.59 6.48
C ILE A 89 18.81 12.09 6.87
N PRO A 90 18.70 13.04 5.92
CA PRO A 90 18.75 14.48 6.18
C PRO A 90 17.67 15.02 7.11
#